data_AF-A0A6J5XT94-F1
#
_entry.id   AF-A0A6J5XT94-F1
#
_cell.length_a   1.000
_cell.length_b   1.000
_cell.length_c   1.000
_cell.angle_alpha   90.00
_cell.angle_beta   90.00
_cell.angle_gamma   90.00
#
_symmetry.space_group_name_H-M   'P 1'
#
loop_
_entity.id
_entity.type
_entity.pdbx_description
1 polymer ?
#
loop_
_entity_poly.entity_id
_entity_poly.type
_entity_poly.pdbx_seq_one_letter_code
_entity_poly.pdbx_strand_id
1 'polypeptide(L)'
;MEVLKFLILLLFAATVDWSEAGLPSLRQGSSLKVEEESDFLVSPNGTFSSGFYKVDTNASCYSIWFTNSVNKTVVWMANRDKPVSVEARLLETGNLVLINQEKRVIWQSFDSPTDTLLPSQRLVKNTTLVSVRSQGTYLSGFYNFKFDDNNVLYLVYNGPLLSSVYWPKTSSVYWPKTDGTVFDSGRTPYNSSRLAISDKAGQFISSDNLMFNASDYGIGPKRRLTMDYDGILRLYSLDESTGVWVLKSLEIQE
;
A
#
# COMPACT_ATOMS: atom_id res chain seq x y z
N MET A 1 21.60 66.14 65.58
CA MET A 1 20.37 65.78 66.31
C MET A 1 19.55 64.90 65.39
N GLU A 2 19.16 63.72 65.87
CA GLU A 2 18.24 62.74 65.23
C GLU A 2 18.78 62.03 63.97
N VAL A 3 19.39 60.85 64.05
CA VAL A 3 18.87 59.48 64.33
C VAL A 3 18.50 58.73 63.04
N LEU A 4 19.39 57.76 62.72
CA LEU A 4 19.16 56.37 62.28
C LEU A 4 17.84 56.02 61.55
N LYS A 5 17.96 55.35 60.39
CA LYS A 5 17.29 54.05 60.17
C LYS A 5 17.96 53.24 59.05
N PHE A 6 18.40 52.06 59.47
CA PHE A 6 18.94 50.95 58.69
C PHE A 6 17.87 50.35 57.76
N LEU A 7 18.29 49.88 56.59
CA LEU A 7 17.64 48.76 55.90
C LEU A 7 18.73 47.82 55.37
N ILE A 8 18.81 46.62 55.95
CA ILE A 8 19.61 45.50 55.48
C ILE A 8 18.79 44.78 54.42
N LEU A 9 19.31 44.62 53.21
CA LEU A 9 18.78 43.68 52.22
C LEU A 9 19.88 42.71 51.84
N LEU A 10 19.68 41.46 52.27
CA LEU A 10 20.48 40.29 51.94
C LEU A 10 20.42 40.02 50.43
N LEU A 11 21.57 40.09 49.75
CA LEU A 11 21.72 39.51 48.42
C LEU A 11 21.98 38.01 48.58
N PHE A 12 20.94 37.21 48.36
CA PHE A 12 21.11 35.79 48.04
C PHE A 12 21.81 35.69 46.68
N ALA A 13 23.06 35.23 46.66
CA ALA A 13 23.68 34.75 45.45
C ALA A 13 22.97 33.43 45.07
N ALA A 14 21.96 33.51 44.20
CA ALA A 14 21.50 32.33 43.49
C ALA A 14 22.62 31.94 42.53
N THR A 15 23.34 30.88 42.85
CA THR A 15 24.15 30.16 41.87
C THR A 15 23.16 29.63 40.82
N VAL A 16 23.13 30.27 39.66
CA VAL A 16 22.47 29.70 38.48
C VAL A 16 23.27 28.47 38.13
N ASP A 17 22.72 27.30 38.47
CA ASP A 17 23.23 26.02 38.01
C ASP A 17 22.96 25.95 36.51
N TRP A 18 23.96 26.34 35.72
CA TRP A 18 23.90 26.20 34.27
C TRP A 18 24.00 24.70 33.99
N SER A 19 22.85 24.03 33.78
CA SER A 19 22.87 22.71 33.19
C SER A 19 23.53 22.83 31.81
N GLU A 20 24.68 22.18 31.61
CA GLU A 20 25.25 22.00 30.28
C GLU A 20 24.15 21.40 29.38
N ALA A 21 23.65 22.19 28.44
CA ALA A 21 22.82 21.67 27.38
C ALA A 21 23.66 20.61 26.66
N GLY A 22 23.31 19.33 26.86
CA GLY A 22 24.09 18.21 26.35
C GLY A 22 24.39 18.40 24.87
N LEU A 23 25.63 18.08 24.48
CA LEU A 23 26.11 18.27 23.12
C LEU A 23 25.11 17.69 22.10
N PRO A 24 24.87 18.40 20.98
CA PRO A 24 23.99 17.94 19.92
C PRO A 24 24.47 16.57 19.42
N SER A 25 23.73 15.53 19.78
CA SER A 25 24.11 14.14 19.58
C SER A 25 22.85 13.32 19.29
N LEU A 26 22.99 12.36 18.38
CA LEU A 26 21.96 11.35 18.18
C LEU A 26 22.06 10.34 19.32
N ARG A 27 21.02 10.26 20.13
CA ARG A 27 20.92 9.24 21.17
C ARG A 27 20.61 7.89 20.54
N GLN A 28 20.97 6.81 21.24
CA GLN A 28 20.59 5.48 20.81
C GLN A 28 19.06 5.38 20.68
N GLY A 29 18.60 4.85 19.54
CA GLY A 29 17.19 4.77 19.20
C GLY A 29 16.60 6.03 18.54
N SER A 30 17.36 7.13 18.46
CA SER A 30 17.00 8.30 17.66
C SER A 30 17.39 8.11 16.19
N SER A 31 16.69 8.82 15.29
CA SER A 31 16.92 8.78 13.84
C SER A 31 16.75 10.17 13.23
N LEU A 32 17.46 10.45 12.14
CA LEU A 32 17.20 11.63 11.30
C LEU A 32 16.37 11.20 10.09
N LYS A 33 15.46 12.06 9.64
CA LYS A 33 14.55 11.78 8.53
C LYS A 33 14.80 12.72 7.34
N VAL A 34 14.51 12.22 6.15
CA VAL A 34 14.64 13.00 4.90
C VAL A 34 13.50 14.02 4.75
N GLU A 35 12.33 13.71 5.29
CA GLU A 35 11.08 14.49 5.09
C GLU A 35 11.01 15.76 5.95
N GLU A 36 11.77 15.81 7.04
CA GLU A 36 11.76 16.91 7.99
C GLU A 36 12.97 17.82 7.70
N GLU A 37 12.77 18.93 6.99
CA GLU A 37 13.86 19.84 6.58
C GLU A 37 14.64 20.47 7.75
N SER A 38 14.03 20.50 8.94
CA SER A 38 14.64 20.95 10.20
C SER A 38 15.35 19.85 10.99
N ASP A 39 15.29 18.59 10.52
CA ASP A 39 15.86 17.44 11.21
C ASP A 39 17.32 17.23 10.83
N PHE A 40 18.17 18.05 11.43
CA PHE A 40 19.62 18.02 11.27
C PHE A 40 20.31 18.36 12.59
N LEU A 41 21.56 17.90 12.72
CA LEU A 41 22.43 18.23 13.84
C LEU A 41 23.15 19.54 13.55
N VAL A 42 23.44 20.31 14.58
CA VAL A 42 24.29 21.50 14.51
C VAL A 42 25.50 21.26 15.39
N SER A 43 26.71 21.62 14.96
CA SER A 43 27.90 21.50 15.78
C SER A 43 27.82 22.41 17.02
N PRO A 44 28.50 22.10 18.14
CA PRO A 44 28.39 22.88 19.38
C PRO A 44 28.71 24.37 19.23
N ASN A 45 29.60 24.72 18.30
CA ASN A 45 29.98 26.10 17.99
C ASN A 45 29.11 26.74 16.88
N GLY A 46 28.05 26.06 16.42
CA GLY A 46 27.15 26.54 15.38
C GLY A 46 27.72 26.58 13.95
N THR A 47 28.98 26.21 13.73
CA THR A 47 29.66 26.39 12.44
C THR A 47 29.15 25.44 11.36
N PHE A 48 28.92 24.18 11.73
CA PHE A 48 28.52 23.11 10.81
C PHE A 48 27.14 22.58 11.17
N SER A 49 26.42 22.13 10.15
CA SER A 49 25.20 21.36 10.30
C SER A 49 25.32 20.05 9.53
N SER A 50 24.67 18.98 9.99
CA SER A 50 24.67 17.68 9.31
C SER A 50 23.31 17.00 9.31
N GLY A 51 22.90 16.49 8.16
CA GLY A 51 21.56 15.92 7.95
C GLY A 51 21.38 15.40 6.52
N PHE A 52 20.16 15.00 6.17
CA PHE A 52 19.86 14.63 4.78
C PHE A 52 19.75 15.88 3.91
N TYR A 53 20.58 15.91 2.86
CA TYR A 53 20.64 16.98 1.88
C TYR A 53 20.11 16.47 0.54
N LYS A 54 19.12 17.17 -0.01
CA LYS A 54 18.50 16.83 -1.29
C LYS A 54 19.47 17.12 -2.45
N VAL A 55 19.85 16.09 -3.18
CA VAL A 55 20.75 16.19 -4.34
C VAL A 55 19.99 16.16 -5.68
N ASP A 56 18.78 15.61 -5.68
CA ASP A 56 17.84 15.62 -6.80
C ASP A 56 16.39 15.52 -6.26
N THR A 57 15.40 15.59 -7.14
CA THR A 57 13.96 15.56 -6.87
C THR A 57 13.55 14.47 -5.88
N ASN A 58 14.08 13.25 -6.03
CA ASN A 58 13.78 12.07 -5.21
C ASN A 58 15.02 11.45 -4.56
N ALA A 59 16.14 12.18 -4.48
CA ALA A 59 17.42 11.64 -4.02
C ALA A 59 18.08 12.56 -2.98
N SER A 60 18.53 11.96 -1.88
CA SER A 60 19.14 12.67 -0.76
C SER A 60 20.40 11.96 -0.25
N CYS A 61 21.42 12.72 0.10
CA CYS A 61 22.63 12.21 0.76
C CYS A 61 22.76 12.78 2.16
N TYR A 62 23.22 11.98 3.12
CA TYR A 62 23.65 12.53 4.40
C TYR A 62 24.89 13.41 4.19
N SER A 63 24.83 14.66 4.62
CA SER A 63 25.84 15.67 4.28
C SER A 63 26.17 16.55 5.48
N ILE A 64 27.33 17.20 5.41
CA ILE A 64 27.77 18.24 6.35
C ILE A 64 27.94 19.54 5.55
N TRP A 65 27.39 20.64 6.05
CA TRP A 65 27.47 21.96 5.42
C TRP A 65 27.73 23.07 6.44
N PHE A 66 28.13 24.26 5.96
CA PHE A 66 28.21 25.46 6.80
C PHE A 66 26.80 25.98 7.15
N THR A 67 26.50 26.06 8.45
CA THR A 67 25.15 26.40 8.97
C THR A 67 24.64 27.73 8.44
N ASN A 68 25.48 28.77 8.45
CA ASN A 68 25.09 30.14 8.08
C ASN A 68 25.31 30.45 6.59
N SER A 69 25.51 29.43 5.75
CA SER A 69 25.60 29.61 4.30
C SER A 69 24.20 29.58 3.68
N VAL A 70 23.88 30.61 2.88
CA VAL A 70 22.60 30.75 2.17
C VAL A 70 22.28 29.51 1.33
N ASN A 71 23.30 28.92 0.69
CA ASN A 71 23.15 27.76 -0.18
C ASN A 71 23.57 26.44 0.49
N LYS A 72 23.68 26.40 1.83
CA LYS A 72 24.16 25.23 2.58
C LYS A 72 25.43 24.64 1.95
N THR A 73 26.50 25.44 1.85
CA THR A 73 27.77 25.01 1.22
C THR A 73 28.24 23.67 1.81
N VAL A 74 28.08 22.60 1.03
CA VAL A 74 28.39 21.22 1.45
C VAL A 74 29.90 21.02 1.46
N VAL A 75 30.44 20.63 2.61
CA VAL A 75 31.87 20.34 2.80
C VAL A 75 32.16 18.83 2.80
N TRP A 76 31.15 18.00 3.10
CA TRP A 76 31.26 16.55 3.07
C TRP A 76 29.90 15.90 2.75
N MET A 77 29.92 14.74 2.09
CA MET A 77 28.73 14.00 1.70
C MET A 77 28.99 12.50 1.73
N ALA A 78 28.13 11.76 2.43
CA ALA A 78 28.11 10.30 2.43
C ALA A 78 27.54 9.77 1.11
N ASN A 79 28.05 8.63 0.64
CA ASN A 79 27.51 7.88 -0.50
C ASN A 79 27.19 8.76 -1.73
N ARG A 80 28.07 9.71 -2.07
CA ARG A 80 27.84 10.70 -3.14
C ARG A 80 27.40 10.08 -4.47
N ASP A 81 27.95 8.92 -4.81
CA ASP A 81 27.66 8.20 -6.06
C ASP A 81 26.41 7.30 -5.97
N LYS A 82 25.85 7.14 -4.77
CA LYS A 82 24.68 6.29 -4.45
C LYS A 82 23.77 7.00 -3.44
N PRO A 83 23.15 8.13 -3.83
CA PRO A 83 22.27 8.89 -2.96
C PRO A 83 21.06 8.07 -2.57
N VAL A 84 20.52 8.27 -1.36
CA VAL A 84 19.29 7.60 -0.93
C VAL A 84 18.12 8.09 -1.77
N SER A 85 17.59 7.23 -2.64
CA SER A 85 16.42 7.53 -3.47
C SER A 85 15.37 6.41 -3.47
N VAL A 86 14.12 6.84 -3.54
CA VAL A 86 12.94 6.02 -3.80
C VAL A 86 12.09 6.77 -4.81
N GLU A 87 11.77 6.12 -5.93
CA GLU A 87 10.92 6.67 -6.98
C GLU A 87 9.57 5.95 -6.98
N ALA A 88 8.48 6.71 -6.96
CA ALA A 88 7.14 6.19 -7.21
C ALA A 88 6.79 6.34 -8.71
N ARG A 89 6.39 5.25 -9.36
CA ARG A 89 6.02 5.25 -10.78
C ARG A 89 4.70 4.52 -11.02
N LEU A 90 3.75 5.21 -11.65
CA LEU A 90 2.52 4.58 -12.12
C LEU A 90 2.76 4.03 -13.54
N LEU A 91 2.64 2.71 -13.69
CA LEU A 91 2.80 2.02 -14.98
C LEU A 91 1.51 2.12 -15.82
N GLU A 92 1.62 1.91 -17.13
CA GLU A 92 0.46 1.88 -18.05
C GLU A 92 -0.58 0.81 -17.68
N THR A 93 -0.18 -0.22 -16.94
CA THR A 93 -1.08 -1.25 -16.41
C THR A 93 -1.94 -0.76 -15.24
N GLY A 94 -1.64 0.40 -14.67
CA GLY A 94 -2.24 0.90 -13.43
C GLY A 94 -1.50 0.45 -12.17
N ASN A 95 -0.41 -0.32 -12.29
CA ASN A 95 0.41 -0.71 -11.15
C ASN A 95 1.28 0.46 -10.69
N LEU A 96 1.15 0.86 -9.43
CA LEU A 96 2.02 1.84 -8.79
C LEU A 96 3.18 1.09 -8.15
N VAL A 97 4.41 1.35 -8.59
CA VAL A 97 5.61 0.69 -8.07
C VAL A 97 6.50 1.70 -7.34
N LEU A 98 7.12 1.26 -6.24
CA LEU A 98 8.23 1.95 -5.60
C LEU A 98 9.54 1.30 -6.03
N ILE A 99 10.45 2.10 -6.56
CA ILE A 99 11.72 1.66 -7.12
C ILE A 99 12.85 2.26 -6.28
N ASN A 100 13.79 1.44 -5.85
CA ASN A 100 14.97 1.90 -5.12
C ASN A 100 16.11 2.34 -6.07
N GLN A 101 17.21 2.81 -5.49
CA GLN A 101 18.42 3.22 -6.22
C GLN A 101 19.01 2.14 -7.15
N GLU A 102 18.81 0.87 -6.82
CA GLU A 102 19.28 -0.27 -7.62
C GLU A 102 18.34 -0.60 -8.78
N LYS A 103 17.33 0.26 -9.04
CA LYS A 103 16.27 0.06 -10.02
C LYS A 103 15.43 -1.20 -9.76
N ARG A 104 15.37 -1.64 -8.49
CA ARG A 104 14.55 -2.78 -8.07
C ARG A 104 13.20 -2.29 -7.54
N VAL A 105 12.13 -2.96 -7.94
CA VAL A 105 10.80 -2.76 -7.36
C VAL A 105 10.82 -3.32 -5.94
N ILE A 106 10.65 -2.44 -4.95
CA ILE A 106 10.64 -2.78 -3.52
C ILE A 106 9.22 -2.86 -2.95
N TRP A 107 8.24 -2.32 -3.67
CA TRP A 107 6.81 -2.40 -3.35
C TRP A 107 5.99 -2.17 -4.62
N GLN A 108 4.80 -2.78 -4.70
CA GLN A 108 3.85 -2.51 -5.78
C GLN A 108 2.39 -2.60 -5.31
N SER A 109 1.52 -1.76 -5.87
CA SER A 109 0.09 -1.75 -5.50
C SER A 109 -0.64 -3.03 -5.90
N PHE A 110 -0.19 -3.70 -6.95
CA PHE A 110 -0.80 -4.93 -7.45
C PHE A 110 -0.75 -6.10 -6.45
N ASP A 111 0.17 -6.06 -5.48
CA ASP A 111 0.26 -7.08 -4.41
C ASP A 111 -0.78 -6.88 -3.30
N SER A 112 -1.52 -5.76 -3.30
CA SER A 112 -2.52 -5.41 -2.29
C SER A 112 -3.76 -4.78 -2.92
N PRO A 113 -4.53 -5.54 -3.74
CA PRO A 113 -5.79 -5.04 -4.28
C PRO A 113 -6.82 -4.77 -3.18
N THR A 114 -7.80 -3.94 -3.52
CA THR A 114 -8.97 -3.65 -2.68
C THR A 114 -10.13 -4.56 -3.06
N ASP A 115 -11.06 -4.07 -3.88
CA ASP A 115 -12.24 -4.74 -4.40
C ASP A 115 -12.08 -5.14 -5.87
N THR A 116 -11.05 -4.62 -6.54
CA THR A 116 -10.91 -4.66 -7.99
C THR A 116 -9.59 -5.30 -8.41
N LEU A 117 -9.66 -6.18 -9.41
CA LEU A 117 -8.53 -6.74 -10.14
C LEU A 117 -8.45 -6.10 -11.54
N LEU A 118 -7.28 -5.58 -11.89
CA LEU A 118 -7.01 -5.02 -13.21
C LEU A 118 -6.40 -6.07 -14.17
N PRO A 119 -6.48 -5.86 -15.49
CA PRO A 119 -5.75 -6.66 -16.45
C PRO A 119 -4.25 -6.73 -16.12
N SER A 120 -3.66 -7.92 -16.28
CA SER A 120 -2.27 -8.24 -15.91
C SER A 120 -1.97 -8.26 -14.40
N GLN A 121 -2.92 -7.91 -13.53
CA GLN A 121 -2.79 -8.11 -12.09
C GLN A 121 -3.07 -9.56 -11.74
N ARG A 122 -2.22 -10.14 -10.88
CA ARG A 122 -2.34 -11.53 -10.43
C ARG A 122 -3.09 -11.58 -9.11
N LEU A 123 -4.11 -12.42 -9.05
CA LEU A 123 -4.70 -12.85 -7.79
C LEU A 123 -3.98 -14.13 -7.36
N VAL A 124 -3.29 -14.09 -6.22
CA VAL A 124 -2.52 -15.22 -5.69
C VAL A 124 -3.10 -15.73 -4.36
N LYS A 125 -2.55 -16.81 -3.81
CA LYS A 125 -2.98 -17.44 -2.54
C LYS A 125 -3.37 -16.47 -1.41
N ASN A 126 -2.56 -15.44 -1.16
CA ASN A 126 -2.74 -14.51 -0.04
C ASN A 126 -3.50 -13.23 -0.44
N THR A 127 -4.02 -13.18 -1.67
CA THR A 127 -4.80 -12.04 -2.17
C THR A 127 -6.27 -12.25 -1.89
N THR A 128 -6.96 -11.20 -1.43
CA THR A 128 -8.41 -11.19 -1.26
C THR A 128 -8.95 -9.91 -1.87
N LEU A 129 -9.91 -10.03 -2.78
CA LEU A 129 -10.74 -8.88 -3.13
C LEU A 129 -11.84 -8.77 -2.08
N VAL A 130 -11.97 -7.60 -1.46
CA VAL A 130 -12.98 -7.32 -0.44
C VAL A 130 -13.90 -6.24 -1.00
N SER A 131 -15.19 -6.52 -1.06
CA SER A 131 -16.18 -5.57 -1.56
C SER A 131 -16.17 -4.27 -0.77
N VAL A 132 -16.69 -3.19 -1.35
CA VAL A 132 -17.10 -2.03 -0.54
C VAL A 132 -18.35 -2.35 0.28
N ARG A 133 -18.58 -1.61 1.37
CA ARG A 133 -19.68 -1.87 2.31
C ARG A 133 -21.05 -1.53 1.75
N SER A 134 -21.12 -0.45 1.00
CA SER A 134 -22.32 0.00 0.29
C SER A 134 -21.93 0.95 -0.83
N GLN A 135 -22.83 1.12 -1.80
CA GLN A 135 -22.66 2.06 -2.89
C GLN A 135 -22.30 3.47 -2.37
N GLY A 136 -21.27 4.07 -2.98
CA GLY A 136 -20.80 5.42 -2.61
C GLY A 136 -19.90 5.50 -1.37
N THR A 137 -19.51 4.36 -0.78
CA THR A 137 -18.58 4.32 0.37
C THR A 137 -17.25 3.68 0.00
N TYR A 138 -16.22 3.97 0.81
CA TYR A 138 -14.90 3.35 0.70
C TYR A 138 -14.58 2.40 1.87
N LEU A 139 -15.59 2.07 2.67
CA LEU A 139 -15.43 1.16 3.80
C LEU A 139 -15.41 -0.29 3.28
N SER A 140 -14.57 -1.13 3.88
CA SER A 140 -14.59 -2.56 3.63
C SER A 140 -15.96 -3.16 3.97
N GLY A 141 -16.49 -3.92 3.03
CA GLY A 141 -17.68 -4.74 3.16
C GLY A 141 -17.34 -6.12 3.70
N PHE A 142 -18.22 -7.07 3.40
CA PHE A 142 -18.13 -8.43 3.92
C PHE A 142 -18.05 -9.48 2.82
N TYR A 143 -18.12 -9.11 1.55
CA TYR A 143 -18.04 -10.08 0.47
C TYR A 143 -16.61 -10.18 -0.06
N ASN A 144 -16.09 -11.40 -0.10
CA ASN A 144 -14.71 -11.65 -0.45
C ASN A 144 -14.61 -12.62 -1.63
N PHE A 145 -13.66 -12.34 -2.53
CA PHE A 145 -13.23 -13.24 -3.60
C PHE A 145 -11.76 -13.61 -3.41
N LYS A 146 -11.47 -14.90 -3.26
CA LYS A 146 -10.12 -15.44 -2.99
C LYS A 146 -10.05 -16.94 -3.25
N PHE A 147 -8.86 -17.54 -3.14
CA PHE A 147 -8.67 -18.99 -3.10
C PHE A 147 -8.93 -19.56 -1.71
N ASP A 148 -9.61 -20.71 -1.63
CA ASP A 148 -9.81 -21.47 -0.40
C ASP A 148 -8.60 -22.37 -0.09
N ASP A 149 -8.70 -23.16 0.98
CA ASP A 149 -7.67 -24.10 1.38
C ASP A 149 -7.55 -25.32 0.46
N ASN A 150 -8.55 -25.58 -0.39
CA ASN A 150 -8.56 -26.62 -1.41
C ASN A 150 -8.07 -26.12 -2.77
N ASN A 151 -7.52 -24.91 -2.85
CA ASN A 151 -7.00 -24.29 -4.08
C ASN A 151 -8.08 -23.84 -5.08
N VAL A 152 -9.33 -23.70 -4.66
CA VAL A 152 -10.46 -23.27 -5.50
C VAL A 152 -10.85 -21.82 -5.19
N LEU A 153 -11.04 -21.01 -6.23
CA LEU A 153 -11.63 -19.67 -6.13
C LEU A 153 -13.09 -19.78 -5.68
N TYR A 154 -13.41 -19.00 -4.66
CA TYR A 154 -14.72 -19.00 -4.04
C TYR A 154 -15.13 -17.58 -3.65
N LEU A 155 -16.45 -17.40 -3.52
CA LEU A 155 -17.04 -16.23 -2.91
C LEU A 155 -17.56 -16.57 -1.52
N VAL A 156 -17.22 -15.72 -0.56
CA VAL A 156 -17.59 -15.89 0.84
C VAL A 156 -18.09 -14.58 1.43
N TYR A 157 -19.22 -14.65 2.13
CA TYR A 157 -19.64 -13.60 3.03
C TYR A 157 -18.88 -13.81 4.34
N ASN A 158 -18.13 -12.82 4.79
CA ASN A 158 -17.29 -12.86 5.96
C ASN A 158 -17.67 -11.73 6.91
N GLY A 159 -18.86 -11.87 7.51
CA GLY A 159 -19.41 -10.91 8.46
C GLY A 159 -18.86 -11.09 9.88
N PRO A 160 -19.24 -10.19 10.81
CA PRO A 160 -18.72 -10.21 12.18
C PRO A 160 -19.19 -11.40 13.02
N LEU A 161 -20.33 -12.02 12.67
CA LEU A 161 -20.93 -13.12 13.43
C LEU A 161 -20.82 -14.47 12.73
N LEU A 162 -20.73 -14.47 11.40
CA LEU A 162 -20.72 -15.69 10.60
C LEU A 162 -19.94 -15.46 9.32
N SER A 163 -19.37 -16.56 8.83
CA SER A 163 -18.82 -16.66 7.49
C SER A 163 -19.56 -17.75 6.72
N SER A 164 -19.96 -17.47 5.49
CA SER A 164 -20.70 -18.42 4.65
C SER A 164 -20.20 -18.36 3.21
N VAL A 165 -19.75 -19.50 2.70
CA VAL A 165 -19.41 -19.67 1.30
C VAL A 165 -20.71 -19.77 0.52
N TYR A 166 -20.90 -18.89 -0.46
CA TYR A 166 -22.10 -18.89 -1.30
C TYR A 166 -21.81 -19.23 -2.77
N TRP A 167 -20.54 -19.33 -3.15
CA TRP A 167 -20.13 -19.87 -4.45
C TRP A 167 -18.71 -20.44 -4.40
N PRO A 168 -18.40 -21.54 -5.10
CA PRO A 168 -19.32 -22.39 -5.88
C PRO A 168 -20.28 -23.16 -4.97
N LYS A 169 -21.45 -23.56 -5.49
CA LYS A 169 -22.34 -24.47 -4.76
C LYS A 169 -21.66 -25.83 -4.67
N THR A 170 -21.11 -26.15 -3.52
CA THR A 170 -20.62 -27.51 -3.22
C THR A 170 -21.75 -28.29 -2.58
N SER A 171 -22.24 -29.33 -3.24
CA SER A 171 -23.49 -30.01 -2.88
C SER A 171 -23.56 -30.63 -1.49
N SER A 172 -24.82 -30.65 -1.04
CA SER A 172 -25.49 -31.53 -0.09
C SER A 172 -24.63 -32.32 0.90
N VAL A 173 -24.85 -32.02 2.18
CA VAL A 173 -24.42 -32.82 3.33
C VAL A 173 -25.08 -34.22 3.37
N TYR A 174 -26.08 -34.48 2.52
CA TYR A 174 -26.85 -35.72 2.50
C TYR A 174 -26.52 -36.63 1.30
N TRP A 175 -26.35 -37.92 1.60
CA TRP A 175 -26.15 -39.00 0.64
C TRP A 175 -27.47 -39.35 -0.09
N PRO A 176 -27.47 -39.62 -1.42
CA PRO A 176 -26.32 -39.84 -2.30
C PRO A 176 -25.72 -38.54 -2.86
N LYS A 177 -24.39 -38.46 -2.92
CA LYS A 177 -23.67 -37.36 -3.57
C LYS A 177 -23.73 -37.56 -5.08
N THR A 178 -24.75 -37.04 -5.74
CA THR A 178 -24.97 -37.22 -7.18
C THR A 178 -24.94 -35.91 -7.99
N ASP A 179 -24.86 -34.76 -7.35
CA ASP A 179 -24.80 -33.44 -7.97
C ASP A 179 -23.82 -32.54 -7.22
N GLY A 180 -23.25 -31.49 -7.84
CA GLY A 180 -22.63 -30.30 -7.21
C GLY A 180 -21.23 -30.40 -6.62
N THR A 181 -20.33 -31.20 -7.19
CA THR A 181 -18.89 -31.02 -6.93
C THR A 181 -18.30 -29.93 -7.83
N VAL A 182 -17.18 -29.32 -7.43
CA VAL A 182 -16.47 -28.35 -8.30
C VAL A 182 -16.08 -28.95 -9.66
N PHE A 183 -15.93 -30.27 -9.73
CA PHE A 183 -15.65 -31.00 -10.97
C PHE A 183 -16.79 -30.95 -11.98
N ASP A 184 -18.05 -30.87 -11.52
CA ASP A 184 -19.22 -30.77 -12.41
C ASP A 184 -19.22 -29.44 -13.18
N SER A 185 -18.59 -28.40 -12.60
CA SER A 185 -18.32 -27.12 -13.27
C SER A 185 -17.00 -27.10 -14.06
N GLY A 186 -16.37 -28.26 -14.29
CA GLY A 186 -15.07 -28.37 -14.97
C GLY A 186 -13.88 -27.82 -14.18
N ARG A 187 -14.08 -27.47 -12.90
CA ARG A 187 -13.06 -26.90 -12.02
C ARG A 187 -12.23 -28.00 -11.35
N THR A 188 -11.07 -27.64 -10.78
CA THR A 188 -10.20 -28.60 -10.11
C THR A 188 -9.50 -28.05 -8.86
N PRO A 189 -9.49 -28.79 -7.74
CA PRO A 189 -8.69 -28.44 -6.56
C PRO A 189 -7.23 -28.91 -6.64
N TYR A 190 -6.87 -29.71 -7.65
CA TYR A 190 -5.58 -30.40 -7.70
C TYR A 190 -4.39 -29.50 -8.04
N ASN A 191 -4.64 -28.31 -8.60
CA ASN A 191 -3.59 -27.36 -8.93
C ASN A 191 -3.37 -26.38 -7.76
N SER A 192 -2.31 -26.60 -6.99
CA SER A 192 -1.99 -25.81 -5.81
C SER A 192 -1.30 -24.48 -6.09
N SER A 193 -1.15 -24.05 -7.35
CA SER A 193 -0.47 -22.79 -7.68
C SER A 193 -1.25 -21.55 -7.21
N ARG A 194 -2.58 -21.67 -7.03
CA ARG A 194 -3.50 -20.60 -6.58
C ARG A 194 -3.19 -19.27 -7.27
N LEU A 195 -3.32 -19.29 -8.60
CA LEU A 195 -3.02 -18.14 -9.45
C LEU A 195 -4.21 -17.91 -10.37
N ALA A 196 -4.71 -16.67 -10.39
CA ALA A 196 -5.68 -16.23 -11.38
C ALA A 196 -5.27 -14.87 -11.96
N ILE A 197 -5.65 -14.62 -13.21
CA ILE A 197 -5.27 -13.42 -13.94
C ILE A 197 -6.31 -13.10 -15.01
N SER A 198 -6.56 -11.81 -15.20
CA SER A 198 -7.29 -11.31 -16.36
C SER A 198 -6.33 -10.73 -17.39
N ASP A 199 -6.54 -11.03 -18.66
CA ASP A 199 -5.77 -10.45 -19.75
C ASP A 199 -6.36 -9.12 -20.26
N LYS A 200 -5.66 -8.46 -21.19
CA LYS A 200 -6.13 -7.21 -21.79
C LYS A 200 -7.30 -7.40 -22.76
N ALA A 201 -7.56 -8.62 -23.24
CA ALA A 201 -8.64 -8.94 -24.15
C ALA A 201 -9.96 -9.24 -23.42
N GLY A 202 -9.93 -9.39 -22.10
CA GLY A 202 -11.10 -9.68 -21.27
C GLY A 202 -11.31 -11.16 -20.98
N GLN A 203 -10.31 -12.01 -21.15
CA GLN A 203 -10.32 -13.38 -20.63
C GLN A 203 -9.81 -13.38 -19.19
N PHE A 204 -10.50 -14.11 -18.33
CA PHE A 204 -10.04 -14.48 -17.00
C PHE A 204 -9.73 -15.96 -16.99
N ILE A 205 -8.60 -16.32 -16.39
CA ILE A 205 -8.22 -17.71 -16.15
C ILE A 205 -7.72 -17.89 -14.71
N SER A 206 -7.91 -19.09 -14.19
CA SER A 206 -7.47 -19.49 -12.86
C SER A 206 -6.86 -20.88 -12.86
N SER A 207 -5.99 -21.13 -11.89
CA SER A 207 -5.33 -22.42 -11.67
C SER A 207 -6.31 -23.57 -11.43
N ASP A 208 -7.50 -23.29 -10.92
CA ASP A 208 -8.57 -24.27 -10.70
C ASP A 208 -9.50 -24.47 -11.90
N ASN A 209 -9.04 -24.08 -13.09
CA ASN A 209 -9.76 -24.12 -14.37
C ASN A 209 -10.97 -23.19 -14.47
N LEU A 210 -11.16 -22.19 -13.58
CA LEU A 210 -12.13 -21.13 -13.86
C LEU A 210 -11.68 -20.38 -15.10
N MET A 211 -12.57 -20.29 -16.09
CA MET A 211 -12.34 -19.51 -17.29
C MET A 211 -13.63 -18.85 -17.74
N PHE A 212 -13.54 -17.56 -18.04
CA PHE A 212 -14.62 -16.81 -18.67
C PHE A 212 -14.05 -15.69 -19.52
N ASN A 213 -14.84 -15.26 -20.50
CA ASN A 213 -14.50 -14.16 -21.39
C ASN A 213 -15.55 -13.05 -21.24
N ALA A 214 -15.11 -11.80 -21.40
CA ALA A 214 -16.01 -10.68 -21.60
C ALA A 214 -16.90 -10.91 -22.84
N SER A 215 -18.16 -10.47 -22.78
CA SER A 215 -19.04 -10.46 -23.97
C SER A 215 -18.48 -9.63 -25.13
N ASP A 216 -17.61 -8.65 -24.84
CA ASP A 216 -16.90 -7.82 -25.82
C ASP A 216 -15.44 -8.28 -26.01
N TYR A 217 -15.15 -9.57 -25.83
CA TYR A 217 -13.80 -10.14 -25.91
C TYR A 217 -13.00 -9.62 -27.10
N GLY A 218 -11.80 -9.11 -26.81
CA GLY A 218 -10.93 -8.47 -27.79
C GLY A 218 -10.12 -7.33 -27.19
N ILE A 219 -9.00 -6.99 -27.84
CA ILE A 219 -8.15 -5.87 -27.42
C ILE A 219 -8.87 -4.55 -27.71
N GLY A 220 -8.72 -3.57 -26.81
CA GLY A 220 -9.22 -2.21 -27.00
C GLY A 220 -9.89 -1.67 -25.74
N PRO A 221 -10.99 -2.28 -25.27
CA PRO A 221 -11.68 -1.81 -24.07
C PRO A 221 -10.80 -1.87 -22.83
N LYS A 222 -10.84 -0.81 -22.00
CA LYS A 222 -10.30 -0.84 -20.64
C LYS A 222 -11.23 -1.65 -19.76
N ARG A 223 -10.68 -2.57 -18.97
CA ARG A 223 -11.46 -3.53 -18.19
C ARG A 223 -11.10 -3.53 -16.72
N ARG A 224 -12.06 -3.95 -15.89
CA ARG A 224 -11.85 -4.23 -14.46
C ARG A 224 -12.78 -5.34 -14.00
N LEU A 225 -12.28 -6.21 -13.12
CA LEU A 225 -13.06 -7.24 -12.45
C LEU A 225 -13.24 -6.82 -10.98
N THR A 226 -14.47 -6.53 -10.56
CA THR A 226 -14.75 -5.92 -9.26
C THR A 226 -15.69 -6.80 -8.44
N MET A 227 -15.35 -6.98 -7.17
CA MET A 227 -16.20 -7.56 -6.14
C MET A 227 -17.16 -6.47 -5.64
N ASP A 228 -18.37 -6.41 -6.20
CA ASP A 228 -19.31 -5.35 -5.85
C ASP A 228 -19.94 -5.54 -4.47
N TYR A 229 -20.50 -4.44 -3.94
CA TYR A 229 -21.07 -4.36 -2.58
C TYR A 229 -22.24 -5.31 -2.32
N ASP A 230 -22.87 -5.83 -3.38
CA ASP A 230 -23.99 -6.74 -3.34
C ASP A 230 -23.57 -8.22 -3.36
N GLY A 231 -22.26 -8.50 -3.33
CA GLY A 231 -21.75 -9.87 -3.30
C GLY A 231 -21.62 -10.51 -4.67
N ILE A 232 -21.62 -9.73 -5.76
CA ILE A 232 -21.46 -10.27 -7.10
C ILE A 232 -20.13 -9.79 -7.71
N LEU A 233 -19.40 -10.72 -8.31
CA LEU A 233 -18.18 -10.43 -9.05
C LEU A 233 -18.54 -10.02 -10.49
N ARG A 234 -18.12 -8.83 -10.91
CA ARG A 234 -18.51 -8.27 -12.21
C ARG A 234 -17.33 -7.84 -13.04
N LEU A 235 -17.33 -8.24 -14.31
CA LEU A 235 -16.38 -7.74 -15.30
C LEU A 235 -17.01 -6.57 -16.05
N TYR A 236 -16.36 -5.42 -15.98
CA TYR A 236 -16.77 -4.19 -16.64
C TYR A 236 -15.80 -3.82 -17.75
N SER A 237 -16.32 -3.25 -18.83
CA SER A 237 -15.56 -2.50 -19.83
C SER A 237 -15.93 -1.02 -19.79
N LEU A 238 -14.95 -0.14 -19.93
CA LEU A 238 -15.19 1.29 -20.06
C LEU A 238 -15.63 1.61 -21.48
N ASP A 239 -16.79 2.25 -21.62
CA ASP A 239 -17.15 2.95 -22.84
C ASP A 239 -16.46 4.32 -22.83
N GLU A 240 -15.43 4.49 -23.66
CA GLU A 240 -14.65 5.73 -23.70
C GLU A 240 -15.43 6.91 -24.30
N SER A 241 -16.52 6.66 -25.04
CA SER A 241 -17.35 7.72 -25.61
C SER A 241 -18.24 8.39 -24.56
N THR A 242 -18.71 7.62 -23.57
CA THR A 242 -19.60 8.09 -22.50
C THR A 242 -18.90 8.22 -21.14
N GLY A 243 -17.75 7.58 -20.97
CA GLY A 243 -17.04 7.47 -19.69
C GLY A 243 -17.70 6.50 -18.69
N VAL A 244 -18.68 5.71 -19.13
CA VAL A 244 -19.46 4.81 -18.27
C VAL A 244 -18.89 3.40 -18.30
N TRP A 245 -18.87 2.75 -17.13
CA TRP A 245 -18.53 1.33 -17.01
C TRP A 245 -19.75 0.47 -17.35
N VAL A 246 -19.62 -0.35 -18.40
CA VAL A 246 -20.67 -1.24 -18.90
C VAL A 246 -20.37 -2.66 -18.45
N LEU A 247 -21.38 -3.34 -17.91
CA LEU A 247 -21.29 -4.74 -17.52
C LEU A 247 -21.08 -5.63 -18.76
N LYS A 248 -20.05 -6.49 -18.73
CA LYS A 248 -19.71 -7.38 -19.85
C LYS A 248 -19.72 -8.86 -19.50
N SER A 249 -19.52 -9.18 -18.23
CA SER A 249 -19.83 -10.50 -17.69
C SER A 249 -20.37 -10.33 -16.27
N LEU A 250 -21.49 -11.00 -16.01
CA LEU A 250 -21.98 -11.23 -14.66
C LEU A 250 -21.45 -12.61 -14.27
N GLU A 251 -20.46 -12.67 -13.39
CA GLU A 251 -20.02 -13.95 -12.86
C GLU A 251 -20.48 -14.03 -11.41
N ILE A 252 -21.67 -14.64 -11.26
CA ILE A 252 -22.05 -15.63 -10.23
C ILE A 252 -23.55 -15.51 -10.01
N GLN A 253 -24.29 -16.11 -10.94
CA GLN A 253 -25.61 -16.66 -10.72
C GLN A 253 -25.60 -18.05 -11.38
N GLU A 254 -25.94 -19.07 -10.61
CA GLU A 254 -26.88 -20.06 -11.16
C GLU A 254 -28.26 -19.40 -11.16
#